data_AF-A0A2G2K8F3-F1
#
_entry.id   AF-A0A2G2K8F3-F1
#
_cell.length_a   1.000
_cell.length_b   1.000
_cell.length_c   1.000
_cell.angle_alpha   90.00
_cell.angle_beta   90.00
_cell.angle_gamma   90.00
#
_symmetry.space_group_name_H-M   'P 1'
#
loop_
_entity.id
_entity.type
_entity.pdbx_description
1 polymer ?
#
loop_
_entity_poly.entity_id
_entity_poly.type
_entity_poly.pdbx_seq_one_letter_code
_entity_poly.pdbx_strand_id
1 'polypeptide(L)'
;MINLYQTNIESLSIHRVGNKSKTEGAFLSKTPYQLDDELMPLLKDFFFKPFREKEENYFQFANEVDLEFNELHKIVTEVFLNPSSIHEASQKITTHLYDQSMHPHIKSGEVYVTYLNNLVIDNQKVDGIGIFKSELQHDFLQFKEQDESLNAILQQGVNLKKLDKGCIIFNIDQESGFKILSADSNKYDTKYWLEQFLGVDALADDNFMTKKYLQLCQSFAKDVVFPAEDKKEEVMFMNRSMDYFAKNDNFEETSFLNSVVDNPDLIPEFKHYKEEKGQKFSVEDLTEFPISNTAVTASRKKMKNVISLDTNIQIKMDFINPESAEKFVEKGWDEEKQMYYYLVYFNKEQKS
;
A
#
# COMPACT_ATOMS: atom_id res chain seq x y z
N MET A 1 -3.16 -5.57 -10.95
CA MET A 1 -3.26 -4.15 -11.38
C MET A 1 -4.71 -3.70 -11.26
N ILE A 2 -4.95 -2.69 -10.44
CA ILE A 2 -6.28 -2.15 -10.19
C ILE A 2 -6.63 -0.95 -11.08
N ASN A 3 -7.91 -0.83 -11.47
CA ASN A 3 -8.45 0.37 -12.09
C ASN A 3 -9.82 0.71 -11.48
N LEU A 4 -9.88 1.89 -10.84
CA LEU A 4 -11.05 2.43 -10.14
C LEU A 4 -11.69 3.62 -10.87
N TYR A 5 -11.31 3.91 -12.13
CA TYR A 5 -11.82 5.09 -12.84
C TYR A 5 -13.23 4.88 -13.38
N GLN A 6 -13.57 3.65 -13.78
CA GLN A 6 -14.89 3.29 -14.32
C GLN A 6 -15.87 2.83 -13.23
N THR A 7 -15.45 2.83 -11.96
CA THR A 7 -16.25 2.37 -10.84
C THR A 7 -17.51 3.21 -10.67
N ASN A 8 -18.64 2.53 -10.49
CA ASN A 8 -19.92 3.15 -10.18
C ASN A 8 -20.30 2.90 -8.72
N ILE A 9 -20.86 3.92 -8.06
CA ILE A 9 -21.47 3.77 -6.74
C ILE A 9 -22.95 3.50 -7.01
N GLU A 10 -23.37 2.25 -6.88
CA GLU A 10 -24.78 1.87 -7.12
C GLU A 10 -25.67 2.30 -5.95
N SER A 11 -25.15 2.16 -4.73
CA SER A 11 -25.85 2.57 -3.51
C SER A 11 -24.89 3.21 -2.52
N LEU A 12 -25.43 4.08 -1.68
CA LEU A 12 -24.70 4.72 -0.59
C LEU A 12 -25.56 4.76 0.67
N SER A 13 -25.00 4.28 1.77
CA SER A 13 -25.54 4.48 3.12
C SER A 13 -24.60 5.36 3.91
N ILE A 14 -25.15 6.37 4.60
CA ILE A 14 -24.38 7.29 5.43
C ILE A 14 -24.86 7.14 6.88
N HIS A 15 -23.94 6.88 7.79
CA HIS A 15 -24.19 6.77 9.22
C HIS A 15 -23.20 7.65 9.99
N ARG A 16 -23.35 7.71 11.31
CA ARG A 16 -22.34 8.28 12.20
C ARG A 16 -21.98 7.25 13.25
N VAL A 17 -20.69 7.08 13.48
CA VAL A 17 -20.15 6.22 14.54
C VAL A 17 -19.49 7.08 15.61
N GLY A 18 -19.77 6.78 16.87
CA GLY A 18 -19.10 7.39 18.01
C GLY A 18 -18.04 6.46 18.60
N ASN A 19 -17.47 6.86 19.73
CA ASN A 19 -16.58 6.05 20.54
C ASN A 19 -17.29 5.49 21.79
N LYS A 20 -17.32 4.16 21.91
CA LYS A 20 -18.00 3.44 22.99
C LYS A 20 -17.42 3.75 24.37
N SER A 21 -16.09 3.92 24.48
CA SER A 21 -15.43 4.28 25.75
C SER A 21 -15.74 5.70 26.22
N LYS A 22 -16.11 6.59 25.29
CA LYS A 22 -16.49 7.98 25.56
C LYS A 22 -18.00 8.17 25.69
N THR A 23 -18.78 7.08 25.66
CA THR A 23 -20.25 7.12 25.66
C THR A 23 -20.83 7.93 24.49
N GLU A 24 -20.09 8.05 23.40
CA GLU A 24 -20.56 8.68 22.16
C GLU A 24 -21.31 7.62 21.35
N GLY A 25 -22.63 7.73 21.22
CA GLY A 25 -23.44 6.73 20.51
C GLY A 25 -23.20 6.70 18.99
N ALA A 26 -23.83 5.72 18.33
CA ALA A 26 -23.93 5.66 16.87
C ALA A 26 -25.30 6.18 16.39
N PHE A 27 -25.32 6.83 15.21
CA PHE A 27 -26.53 7.21 14.50
C PHE A 27 -26.64 6.40 13.22
N LEU A 28 -27.69 5.57 13.14
CA LEU A 28 -27.95 4.73 11.99
C LEU A 28 -29.10 5.33 11.16
N SER A 29 -28.79 5.77 9.94
CA SER A 29 -29.81 6.21 8.98
C SER A 29 -30.78 5.07 8.66
N LYS A 30 -32.07 5.40 8.59
CA LYS A 30 -33.16 4.45 8.34
C LYS A 30 -33.35 4.08 6.87
N THR A 31 -32.83 4.91 5.97
CA THR A 31 -32.94 4.73 4.52
C THR A 31 -31.60 5.05 3.85
N PRO A 32 -31.33 4.48 2.65
CA PRO A 32 -30.17 4.84 1.85
C PRO A 32 -30.13 6.33 1.52
N TYR A 33 -28.94 6.86 1.32
CA TYR A 33 -28.75 8.21 0.79
C TYR A 33 -29.10 8.20 -0.71
N GLN A 34 -29.93 9.15 -1.13
CA GLN A 34 -30.25 9.33 -2.55
C GLN A 34 -29.07 10.04 -3.22
N LEU A 35 -28.38 9.33 -4.11
CA LEU A 35 -27.24 9.88 -4.83
C LEU A 35 -27.69 11.05 -5.70
N ASP A 36 -26.89 12.11 -5.68
CA ASP A 36 -27.09 13.32 -6.45
C ASP A 36 -25.98 13.43 -7.51
N ASP A 37 -26.35 13.86 -8.72
CA ASP A 37 -25.44 13.94 -9.87
C ASP A 37 -24.32 14.96 -9.65
N GLU A 38 -24.57 16.00 -8.85
CA GLU A 38 -23.56 17.00 -8.49
C GLU A 38 -22.55 16.46 -7.47
N LEU A 39 -23.01 15.66 -6.50
CA LEU A 39 -22.18 15.15 -5.41
C LEU A 39 -21.40 13.89 -5.81
N MET A 40 -21.93 13.09 -6.74
CA MET A 40 -21.35 11.82 -7.13
C MET A 40 -19.89 11.91 -7.61
N PRO A 41 -19.47 12.86 -8.48
CA PRO A 41 -18.06 13.00 -8.87
C PRO A 41 -17.15 13.30 -7.68
N LEU A 42 -17.61 14.12 -6.73
CA LEU A 42 -16.85 14.48 -5.53
C LEU A 42 -16.66 13.29 -4.59
N LEU A 43 -17.72 12.47 -4.39
CA LEU A 43 -17.64 11.26 -3.59
C LEU A 43 -16.72 10.21 -4.22
N LYS A 44 -16.77 10.05 -5.55
CA LYS A 44 -15.86 9.13 -6.25
C LYS A 44 -14.40 9.53 -6.07
N ASP A 45 -14.08 10.83 -6.16
CA ASP A 45 -12.71 11.29 -5.91
C ASP A 45 -12.31 11.07 -4.43
N PHE A 46 -13.18 11.48 -3.51
CA PHE A 46 -12.96 11.33 -2.06
C PHE A 46 -12.71 9.88 -1.64
N PHE A 47 -13.51 8.93 -2.15
CA PHE A 47 -13.41 7.51 -1.81
C PHE A 47 -12.25 6.80 -2.50
N PHE A 48 -12.01 7.04 -3.80
CA PHE A 48 -11.11 6.19 -4.59
C PHE A 48 -9.70 6.74 -4.76
N LYS A 49 -9.50 8.05 -4.65
CA LYS A 49 -8.17 8.66 -4.80
C LYS A 49 -7.10 8.04 -3.88
N PRO A 50 -7.37 7.76 -2.58
CA PRO A 50 -6.37 7.15 -1.69
C PRO A 50 -5.87 5.78 -2.15
N PHE A 51 -6.67 5.06 -2.95
CA PHE A 51 -6.36 3.72 -3.47
C PHE A 51 -5.67 3.75 -4.83
N ARG A 52 -5.67 4.89 -5.54
CA ARG A 52 -4.96 5.09 -6.81
C ARG A 52 -3.51 5.53 -6.61
N GLU A 53 -3.23 6.23 -5.50
CA GLU A 53 -1.93 6.87 -5.25
C GLU A 53 -0.97 6.02 -4.41
N LYS A 54 -1.48 5.01 -3.68
CA LYS A 54 -0.68 4.14 -2.81
C LYS A 54 -0.27 2.87 -3.55
N GLU A 55 0.84 2.26 -3.12
CA GLU A 55 1.19 0.91 -3.58
C GLU A 55 0.11 -0.08 -3.20
N GLU A 56 -0.21 -0.99 -4.13
CA GLU A 56 -1.11 -2.11 -3.90
C GLU A 56 -0.53 -3.01 -2.79
N ASN A 57 -1.12 -2.95 -1.59
CA ASN A 57 -0.98 -3.97 -0.56
C ASN A 57 -2.38 -4.56 -0.39
N TYR A 58 -2.53 -5.80 -0.80
CA TYR A 58 -3.79 -6.51 -0.64
C TYR A 58 -3.85 -7.15 0.75
N PHE A 59 -5.06 -7.23 1.26
CA PHE A 59 -5.42 -7.92 2.48
C PHE A 59 -6.49 -8.95 2.17
N GLN A 60 -6.69 -9.88 3.09
CA GLN A 60 -7.80 -10.81 3.08
C GLN A 60 -8.42 -10.87 4.48
N PHE A 61 -9.73 -11.12 4.57
CA PHE A 61 -10.32 -11.42 5.86
C PHE A 61 -9.65 -12.65 6.48
N ALA A 62 -9.44 -12.57 7.78
CA ALA A 62 -8.83 -13.61 8.57
C ALA A 62 -9.51 -13.69 9.93
N ASN A 63 -9.32 -14.82 10.59
CA ASN A 63 -9.73 -15.06 11.96
C ASN A 63 -8.81 -16.13 12.55
N GLU A 64 -8.53 -16.04 13.86
CA GLU A 64 -7.63 -16.98 14.53
C GLU A 64 -8.13 -18.43 14.51
N VAL A 65 -9.45 -18.64 14.42
CA VAL A 65 -10.07 -19.97 14.43
C VAL A 65 -10.42 -20.42 13.02
N ASP A 66 -11.30 -19.67 12.36
CA ASP A 66 -11.76 -19.95 10.99
C ASP A 66 -12.40 -18.69 10.39
N LEU A 67 -12.25 -18.51 9.08
CA LEU A 67 -12.79 -17.40 8.32
C LEU A 67 -14.31 -17.21 8.53
N GLU A 68 -15.06 -18.29 8.76
CA GLU A 68 -16.50 -18.24 9.03
C GLU A 68 -16.88 -17.41 10.28
N PHE A 69 -15.92 -17.21 11.19
CA PHE A 69 -16.08 -16.41 12.41
C PHE A 69 -15.69 -14.94 12.22
N ASN A 70 -15.26 -14.52 11.03
CA ASN A 70 -15.05 -13.11 10.74
C ASN A 70 -16.41 -12.42 10.46
N GLU A 71 -16.81 -11.51 11.34
CA GLU A 71 -18.12 -10.81 11.28
C GLU A 71 -18.30 -10.04 9.97
N LEU A 72 -17.26 -9.34 9.49
CA LEU A 72 -17.35 -8.60 8.24
C LEU A 72 -17.38 -9.51 7.02
N HIS A 73 -16.59 -10.58 7.01
CA HIS A 73 -16.63 -11.58 5.92
C HIS A 73 -18.05 -12.10 5.74
N LYS A 74 -18.70 -12.53 6.84
CA LYS A 74 -20.08 -13.00 6.82
C LYS A 74 -21.07 -11.96 6.28
N ILE A 75 -21.03 -10.73 6.80
CA ILE A 75 -21.92 -9.65 6.36
C ILE A 75 -21.70 -9.35 4.87
N VAL A 76 -20.46 -9.28 4.42
CA VAL A 76 -20.09 -8.97 3.04
C VAL A 76 -20.51 -10.09 2.08
N THR A 77 -20.33 -11.35 2.48
CA THR A 77 -20.81 -12.51 1.72
C THR A 77 -22.33 -12.45 1.52
N GLU A 78 -23.11 -12.15 2.57
CA GLU A 78 -24.56 -12.00 2.46
C GLU A 78 -24.95 -10.90 1.47
N VAL A 79 -24.23 -9.77 1.47
CA VAL A 79 -24.47 -8.67 0.53
C VAL A 79 -24.13 -9.06 -0.91
N PHE A 80 -23.03 -9.76 -1.17
CA PHE A 80 -22.72 -10.20 -2.53
C PHE A 80 -23.72 -11.22 -3.08
N LEU A 81 -24.32 -12.04 -2.20
CA LEU A 81 -25.42 -12.94 -2.58
C LEU A 81 -26.74 -12.19 -2.81
N ASN A 82 -26.98 -11.10 -2.08
CA ASN A 82 -28.16 -10.26 -2.23
C ASN A 82 -27.82 -8.76 -2.10
N PRO A 83 -27.42 -8.09 -3.20
CA PRO A 83 -26.99 -6.69 -3.17
C PRO A 83 -28.02 -5.71 -2.62
N SER A 84 -29.32 -6.03 -2.74
CA SER A 84 -30.40 -5.20 -2.19
C SER A 84 -30.37 -5.05 -0.67
N SER A 85 -29.67 -5.95 0.04
CA SER A 85 -29.51 -5.94 1.50
C SER A 85 -28.43 -4.98 2.01
N ILE A 86 -27.67 -4.32 1.12
CA ILE A 86 -26.53 -3.45 1.49
C ILE A 86 -26.85 -2.39 2.54
N HIS A 87 -28.06 -1.83 2.56
CA HIS A 87 -28.44 -0.84 3.57
C HIS A 87 -28.69 -1.43 4.95
N GLU A 88 -29.22 -2.65 5.03
CA GLU A 88 -29.32 -3.35 6.32
C GLU A 88 -27.93 -3.77 6.79
N ALA A 89 -27.10 -4.28 5.87
CA ALA A 89 -25.72 -4.63 6.15
C ALA A 89 -24.88 -3.43 6.60
N SER A 90 -25.08 -2.24 6.04
CA SER A 90 -24.34 -1.03 6.45
C SER A 90 -24.63 -0.61 7.89
N GLN A 91 -25.85 -0.87 8.39
CA GLN A 91 -26.21 -0.69 9.80
C GLN A 91 -25.46 -1.70 10.68
N LYS A 92 -25.36 -2.97 10.27
CA LYS A 92 -24.58 -4.01 10.98
C LYS A 92 -23.09 -3.68 10.99
N ILE A 93 -22.51 -3.31 9.84
CA ILE A 93 -21.12 -2.87 9.69
C ILE A 93 -20.82 -1.69 10.62
N THR A 94 -21.69 -0.66 10.64
CA THR A 94 -21.49 0.51 11.50
C THR A 94 -21.62 0.16 12.99
N THR A 95 -22.49 -0.79 13.33
CA THR A 95 -22.63 -1.29 14.71
C THR A 95 -21.38 -2.05 15.14
N HIS A 96 -20.86 -2.94 14.30
CA HIS A 96 -19.59 -3.62 14.55
C HIS A 96 -18.44 -2.60 14.73
N LEU A 97 -18.34 -1.61 13.85
CA LEU A 97 -17.37 -0.52 13.96
C LEU A 97 -17.47 0.23 15.30
N TYR A 98 -18.70 0.49 15.78
CA TYR A 98 -18.94 1.10 17.09
C TYR A 98 -18.45 0.20 18.23
N ASP A 99 -18.73 -1.10 18.15
CA ASP A 99 -18.33 -2.06 19.18
C ASP A 99 -16.82 -2.21 19.31
N GLN A 100 -16.10 -2.09 18.19
CA GLN A 100 -14.63 -2.08 18.17
C GLN A 100 -14.04 -0.71 18.55
N SER A 101 -14.82 0.38 18.50
CA SER A 101 -14.36 1.76 18.79
C SER A 101 -14.18 2.04 20.28
N MET A 102 -13.24 1.34 20.93
CA MET A 102 -13.02 1.44 22.38
C MET A 102 -11.80 2.28 22.80
N HIS A 103 -10.83 2.51 21.91
CA HIS A 103 -9.63 3.24 22.28
C HIS A 103 -9.89 4.76 22.33
N PRO A 104 -9.42 5.51 23.35
CA PRO A 104 -9.69 6.96 23.49
C PRO A 104 -9.23 7.84 22.33
N HIS A 105 -8.26 7.39 21.53
CA HIS A 105 -7.79 8.13 20.35
C HIS A 105 -8.67 7.94 19.11
N ILE A 106 -9.57 6.95 19.10
CA ILE A 106 -10.53 6.78 18.00
C ILE A 106 -11.56 7.91 18.09
N LYS A 107 -11.72 8.65 17.01
CA LYS A 107 -12.65 9.78 16.91
C LYS A 107 -13.99 9.35 16.34
N SER A 108 -15.06 9.98 16.81
CA SER A 108 -16.37 9.91 16.16
C SER A 108 -16.31 10.44 14.73
N GLY A 109 -17.27 10.05 13.89
CA GLY A 109 -17.43 10.68 12.59
C GLY A 109 -18.37 9.94 11.65
N GLU A 110 -18.45 10.41 10.42
CA GLU A 110 -19.31 9.87 9.37
C GLU A 110 -18.75 8.57 8.79
N VAL A 111 -19.64 7.61 8.55
CA VAL A 111 -19.36 6.31 7.95
C VAL A 111 -20.16 6.19 6.67
N TYR A 112 -19.49 5.80 5.58
CA TYR A 112 -20.06 5.64 4.26
C TYR A 112 -19.91 4.18 3.85
N VAL A 113 -21.01 3.52 3.52
CA VAL A 113 -21.00 2.14 3.02
C VAL A 113 -21.64 2.13 1.64
N THR A 114 -20.93 1.58 0.66
CA THR A 114 -21.31 1.62 -0.75
C THR A 114 -21.31 0.23 -1.38
N TYR A 115 -22.30 -0.08 -2.21
CA TYR A 115 -22.18 -1.14 -3.22
C TYR A 115 -21.57 -0.54 -4.50
N LEU A 116 -20.55 -1.20 -5.04
CA LEU A 116 -19.73 -0.71 -6.13
C LEU A 116 -19.75 -1.67 -7.32
N ASN A 117 -19.93 -1.12 -8.52
CA ASN A 117 -19.91 -1.89 -9.77
C ASN A 117 -18.76 -1.43 -10.65
N ASN A 118 -18.37 -2.27 -11.60
CA ASN A 118 -17.34 -1.97 -12.60
C ASN A 118 -15.96 -1.67 -11.97
N LEU A 119 -15.65 -2.30 -10.84
CA LEU A 119 -14.27 -2.35 -10.36
C LEU A 119 -13.48 -3.24 -11.31
N VAL A 120 -12.23 -2.87 -11.61
CA VAL A 120 -11.34 -3.72 -12.41
C VAL A 120 -10.13 -4.08 -11.56
N ILE A 121 -9.92 -5.37 -11.37
CA ILE A 121 -8.78 -5.93 -10.65
C ILE A 121 -8.23 -7.11 -11.44
N ASP A 122 -6.92 -7.11 -11.69
CA ASP A 122 -6.24 -8.17 -12.44
C ASP A 122 -6.90 -8.47 -13.80
N ASN A 123 -7.30 -7.40 -14.49
CA ASN A 123 -8.05 -7.37 -15.76
C ASN A 123 -9.44 -8.04 -15.71
N GLN A 124 -9.95 -8.34 -14.52
CA GLN A 124 -11.30 -8.84 -14.31
C GLN A 124 -12.20 -7.73 -13.81
N LYS A 125 -13.41 -7.67 -14.37
CA LYS A 125 -14.44 -6.73 -13.95
C LYS A 125 -15.29 -7.37 -12.87
N VAL A 126 -15.34 -6.75 -11.69
CA VAL A 126 -15.98 -7.30 -10.49
C VAL A 126 -16.82 -6.26 -9.78
N ASP A 127 -17.73 -6.74 -8.94
CA ASP A 127 -18.44 -5.91 -7.97
C ASP A 127 -17.65 -5.83 -6.66
N GLY A 128 -18.03 -4.91 -5.78
CA GLY A 128 -17.35 -4.74 -4.51
C GLY A 128 -18.11 -3.89 -3.51
N ILE A 129 -17.58 -3.83 -2.29
CA ILE A 129 -18.13 -3.04 -1.20
C ILE A 129 -17.07 -2.05 -0.73
N GLY A 130 -17.45 -0.79 -0.66
CA GLY A 130 -16.63 0.27 -0.08
C GLY A 130 -17.11 0.62 1.32
N ILE A 131 -16.19 0.69 2.28
CA ILE A 131 -16.45 1.17 3.64
C ILE A 131 -15.47 2.31 3.90
N PHE A 132 -15.99 3.51 4.17
CA PHE A 132 -15.18 4.71 4.33
C PHE A 132 -15.58 5.43 5.62
N LYS A 133 -14.62 6.08 6.28
CA LYS A 133 -14.83 6.83 7.50
C LYS A 133 -14.08 8.17 7.44
N SER A 134 -14.76 9.24 7.81
CA SER A 134 -14.17 10.55 8.08
C SER A 134 -14.32 10.89 9.56
N GLU A 135 -13.26 11.39 10.17
CA GLU A 135 -13.14 11.69 11.60
C GLU A 135 -13.02 13.19 11.87
N LEU A 136 -12.67 13.98 10.85
CA LEU A 136 -12.39 15.39 10.98
C LEU A 136 -13.41 16.23 10.22
N GLN A 137 -14.03 17.15 10.95
CA GLN A 137 -14.74 18.28 10.36
C GLN A 137 -13.85 19.52 10.46
N HIS A 138 -13.90 20.34 9.42
CA HIS A 138 -13.17 21.59 9.34
C HIS A 138 -14.15 22.75 9.31
N ASP A 139 -13.77 23.82 9.98
CA ASP A 139 -14.42 25.11 9.85
C ASP A 139 -14.18 25.67 8.45
N PHE A 140 -15.24 26.10 7.77
CA PHE A 140 -15.18 26.84 6.52
C PHE A 140 -16.17 28.00 6.53
N LEU A 141 -15.83 29.07 5.81
CA LEU A 141 -16.70 30.22 5.63
C LEU A 141 -17.49 30.06 4.34
N GLN A 142 -18.82 29.99 4.46
CA GLN A 142 -19.73 30.15 3.33
C GLN A 142 -20.15 31.62 3.27
N PHE A 143 -20.05 32.23 2.09
CA PHE A 143 -20.49 33.60 1.88
C PHE A 143 -21.86 33.61 1.21
N LYS A 144 -22.76 34.43 1.73
CA LYS A 144 -24.09 34.65 1.15
C LYS A 144 -24.30 36.12 0.89
N GLU A 145 -24.69 36.47 -0.33
CA GLU A 145 -25.09 37.82 -0.68
C GLU A 145 -26.45 38.15 -0.06
N GLN A 146 -26.52 39.30 0.61
CA GLN A 146 -27.77 39.91 1.08
C GLN A 146 -27.74 41.39 0.69
N ASP A 147 -28.54 41.72 -0.33
CA ASP A 147 -28.75 43.04 -0.91
C ASP A 147 -27.45 43.83 -1.19
N GLU A 148 -26.91 44.53 -0.19
CA GLU A 148 -25.70 45.37 -0.31
C GLU A 148 -24.49 44.85 0.49
N SER A 149 -24.57 43.63 1.05
CA SER A 149 -23.53 43.08 1.92
C SER A 149 -23.25 41.60 1.64
N LEU A 150 -22.00 41.20 1.88
CA LEU A 150 -21.57 39.81 1.83
C LEU A 150 -21.42 39.28 3.26
N ASN A 151 -22.32 38.40 3.68
CA ASN A 151 -22.31 37.83 5.02
C ASN A 151 -21.50 36.52 5.05
N ALA A 152 -20.56 36.44 5.99
CA ALA A 152 -19.77 35.23 6.23
C ALA A 152 -20.49 34.35 7.25
N ILE A 153 -20.72 33.09 6.88
CA ILE A 153 -21.37 32.06 7.72
C ILE A 153 -20.31 31.00 8.03
N LEU A 154 -20.00 30.83 9.31
CA LEU A 154 -19.17 29.73 9.76
C LEU A 154 -19.95 28.42 9.67
N GLN A 155 -19.42 27.46 8.92
CA GLN A 155 -19.94 26.11 8.81
C GLN A 155 -18.87 25.09 9.14
N GLN A 156 -19.30 23.91 9.55
CA GLN A 156 -18.45 22.75 9.79
C GLN A 156 -18.81 21.64 8.81
N GLY A 157 -17.80 20.99 8.25
CA GLY A 157 -18.04 19.91 7.30
C GLY A 157 -16.81 19.07 7.03
N VAL A 158 -17.04 17.95 6.34
CA VAL A 158 -16.02 16.96 6.01
C VAL A 158 -15.16 17.46 4.85
N ASN A 159 -13.84 17.32 4.98
CA ASN A 159 -12.92 17.66 3.91
C ASN A 159 -12.82 16.54 2.88
N LEU A 160 -13.50 16.71 1.73
CA LEU A 160 -13.53 15.73 0.64
C LEU A 160 -12.17 15.49 -0.05
N LYS A 161 -11.12 16.25 0.27
CA LYS A 161 -9.77 16.01 -0.27
C LYS A 161 -8.98 14.98 0.51
N LYS A 162 -9.41 14.63 1.73
CA LYS A 162 -8.66 13.73 2.61
C LYS A 162 -9.60 12.75 3.30
N LEU A 163 -9.58 11.51 2.83
CA LEU A 163 -10.20 10.39 3.53
C LEU A 163 -9.34 9.97 4.73
N ASP A 164 -9.98 9.80 5.90
CA ASP A 164 -9.27 9.37 7.10
C ASP A 164 -8.97 7.87 7.06
N LYS A 165 -10.00 7.04 6.88
CA LYS A 165 -9.91 5.57 6.79
C LYS A 165 -10.86 5.04 5.71
N GLY A 166 -10.47 3.98 5.03
CA GLY A 166 -11.38 3.25 4.15
C GLY A 166 -10.85 1.91 3.70
N CYS A 167 -11.76 1.06 3.20
CA CYS A 167 -11.43 -0.17 2.53
C CYS A 167 -12.35 -0.42 1.32
N ILE A 168 -11.84 -1.17 0.36
CA ILE A 168 -12.59 -1.69 -0.79
C ILE A 168 -12.41 -3.20 -0.80
N ILE A 169 -13.52 -3.92 -0.72
CA ILE A 169 -13.57 -5.38 -0.74
C ILE A 169 -14.06 -5.82 -2.13
N PHE A 170 -13.26 -6.60 -2.83
CA PHE A 170 -13.57 -7.08 -4.18
C PHE A 170 -14.29 -8.43 -4.10
N ASN A 171 -15.33 -8.63 -4.90
CA ASN A 171 -16.05 -9.90 -4.98
C ASN A 171 -15.28 -10.95 -5.80
N ILE A 172 -14.12 -11.36 -5.28
CA ILE A 172 -13.25 -12.42 -5.82
C ILE A 172 -12.67 -13.21 -4.66
N ASP A 173 -12.34 -14.48 -4.87
CA ASP A 173 -11.68 -15.33 -3.89
C ASP A 173 -12.38 -15.37 -2.52
N GLN A 174 -13.73 -15.49 -2.55
CA GLN A 174 -14.58 -15.49 -1.35
C GLN A 174 -14.11 -16.53 -0.31
N GLU A 175 -13.75 -17.73 -0.76
CA GLU A 175 -13.32 -18.84 0.10
C GLU A 175 -11.97 -18.58 0.79
N SER A 176 -11.13 -17.71 0.24
CA SER A 176 -9.85 -17.30 0.84
C SER A 176 -9.92 -15.95 1.57
N GLY A 177 -11.12 -15.43 1.81
CA GLY A 177 -11.32 -14.20 2.60
C GLY A 177 -11.45 -12.91 1.79
N PHE A 178 -11.71 -13.00 0.49
CA PHE A 178 -11.77 -11.88 -0.45
C PHE A 178 -10.45 -11.10 -0.60
N LYS A 179 -10.26 -10.49 -1.76
CA LYS A 179 -9.19 -9.50 -1.95
C LYS A 179 -9.66 -8.14 -1.43
N ILE A 180 -8.86 -7.48 -0.61
CA ILE A 180 -9.23 -6.23 0.07
C ILE A 180 -8.12 -5.20 -0.10
N LEU A 181 -8.48 -3.96 -0.41
CA LEU A 181 -7.60 -2.82 -0.26
C LEU A 181 -7.97 -2.03 0.98
N SER A 182 -6.97 -1.53 1.70
CA SER A 182 -7.17 -0.67 2.86
C SER A 182 -6.32 0.61 2.76
N ALA A 183 -6.92 1.73 3.14
CA ALA A 183 -6.27 3.03 3.22
C ALA A 183 -6.51 3.62 4.60
N ASP A 184 -5.42 3.87 5.33
CA ASP A 184 -5.43 4.63 6.56
C ASP A 184 -4.49 5.83 6.42
N SER A 185 -4.98 7.03 6.74
CA SER A 185 -4.18 8.25 6.77
C SER A 185 -3.70 8.62 8.18
N ASN A 186 -4.25 7.94 9.20
CA ASN A 186 -3.98 8.17 10.61
C ASN A 186 -3.01 7.09 11.13
N LYS A 187 -1.77 7.48 11.40
CA LYS A 187 -0.71 6.52 11.83
C LYS A 187 -0.79 6.08 13.31
N TYR A 188 -1.82 6.52 14.05
CA TYR A 188 -1.87 6.37 15.51
C TYR A 188 -2.81 5.25 15.99
N ASP A 189 -3.70 4.74 15.13
CA ASP A 189 -4.71 3.74 15.49
C ASP A 189 -4.88 2.63 14.42
N THR A 190 -3.83 2.38 13.63
CA THR A 190 -3.87 1.44 12.50
C THR A 190 -4.27 0.01 12.90
N LYS A 191 -3.90 -0.43 14.11
CA LYS A 191 -4.30 -1.75 14.64
C LYS A 191 -5.81 -1.89 14.78
N TYR A 192 -6.49 -0.83 15.26
CA TYR A 192 -7.94 -0.85 15.40
C TYR A 192 -8.62 -1.04 14.04
N TRP A 193 -8.15 -0.34 13.00
CA TRP A 193 -8.76 -0.43 11.68
C TRP A 193 -8.55 -1.80 11.03
N LEU A 194 -7.30 -2.28 10.95
CA LEU A 194 -6.98 -3.54 10.27
C LEU A 194 -7.31 -4.78 11.11
N GLU A 195 -6.87 -4.82 12.38
CA GLU A 195 -6.96 -6.03 13.21
C GLU A 195 -8.33 -6.16 13.88
N GLN A 196 -8.88 -5.09 14.46
CA GLN A 196 -10.09 -5.18 15.29
C GLN A 196 -11.38 -5.01 14.49
N PHE A 197 -11.47 -3.96 13.67
CA PHE A 197 -12.66 -3.69 12.87
C PHE A 197 -12.71 -4.60 11.64
N LEU A 198 -11.68 -4.53 10.77
CA LEU A 198 -11.67 -5.31 9.54
C LEU A 198 -11.41 -6.79 9.79
N GLY A 199 -10.53 -7.13 10.74
CA GLY A 199 -10.09 -8.50 10.96
C GLY A 199 -9.41 -9.05 9.72
N VAL A 200 -8.39 -8.35 9.21
CA VAL A 200 -7.70 -8.73 7.97
C VAL A 200 -6.22 -8.97 8.18
N ASP A 201 -5.68 -9.92 7.43
CA ASP A 201 -4.25 -10.17 7.31
C ASP A 201 -3.74 -9.74 5.94
N ALA A 202 -2.42 -9.52 5.84
CA ALA A 202 -1.79 -9.26 4.56
C ALA A 202 -2.01 -10.46 3.63
N LEU A 203 -2.48 -10.20 2.41
CA LEU A 203 -2.57 -11.22 1.38
C LEU A 203 -1.13 -11.53 0.91
N ALA A 204 -0.62 -12.70 1.28
CA ALA A 204 0.70 -13.17 0.88
C ALA A 204 0.68 -13.69 -0.57
N ASP A 205 0.35 -12.80 -1.52
CA ASP A 205 0.43 -13.10 -2.95
C ASP A 205 1.86 -12.95 -3.50
N ASP A 206 2.04 -13.32 -4.77
CA ASP A 206 3.31 -13.19 -5.50
C ASP A 206 3.86 -11.75 -5.46
N ASN A 207 2.98 -10.76 -5.53
CA ASN A 207 3.32 -9.34 -5.45
C ASN A 207 3.87 -8.99 -4.07
N PHE A 208 3.17 -9.38 -3.00
CA PHE A 208 3.59 -9.18 -1.62
C PHE A 208 4.94 -9.84 -1.37
N MET A 209 5.09 -11.13 -1.70
CA MET A 209 6.33 -11.89 -1.49
C MET A 209 7.50 -11.24 -2.23
N THR A 210 7.34 -10.96 -3.53
CA THR A 210 8.36 -10.29 -4.36
C THR A 210 8.79 -8.95 -3.76
N LYS A 211 7.82 -8.12 -3.38
CA LYS A 211 8.07 -6.79 -2.82
C LYS A 211 8.81 -6.87 -1.48
N LYS A 212 8.36 -7.74 -0.58
CA LYS A 212 8.95 -7.91 0.74
C LYS A 212 10.36 -8.46 0.66
N TYR A 213 10.60 -9.39 -0.25
CA TYR A 213 11.93 -9.94 -0.49
C TYR A 213 12.88 -8.88 -1.05
N LEU A 214 12.44 -8.07 -2.03
CA LEU A 214 13.24 -6.94 -2.53
C LEU A 214 13.53 -5.89 -1.44
N GLN A 215 12.62 -5.67 -0.48
CA GLN A 215 12.87 -4.83 0.69
C GLN A 215 13.91 -5.43 1.64
N LEU A 216 13.90 -6.74 1.86
CA LEU A 216 14.95 -7.45 2.59
C LEU A 216 16.30 -7.24 1.90
N CYS A 217 16.38 -7.46 0.58
CA CYS A 217 17.60 -7.22 -0.20
C CYS A 217 18.10 -5.79 -0.05
N GLN A 218 17.21 -4.79 -0.12
CA GLN A 218 17.57 -3.38 0.08
C GLN A 218 18.12 -3.11 1.49
N SER A 219 17.52 -3.73 2.50
CA SER A 219 17.97 -3.60 3.89
C SER A 219 19.34 -4.26 4.08
N PHE A 220 19.53 -5.46 3.54
CA PHE A 220 20.80 -6.19 3.56
C PHE A 220 21.92 -5.43 2.84
N ALA A 221 21.63 -4.87 1.66
CA ALA A 221 22.58 -4.08 0.90
C ALA A 221 23.12 -2.90 1.73
N LYS A 222 22.24 -2.22 2.46
CA LYS A 222 22.58 -1.06 3.27
C LYS A 222 23.27 -1.42 4.59
N ASP A 223 22.80 -2.47 5.24
CA ASP A 223 23.22 -2.80 6.62
C ASP A 223 24.43 -3.75 6.65
N VAL A 224 24.67 -4.52 5.58
CA VAL A 224 25.73 -5.54 5.52
C VAL A 224 26.68 -5.32 4.35
N VAL A 225 26.18 -5.24 3.11
CA VAL A 225 27.04 -5.10 1.91
C VAL A 225 27.82 -3.79 1.96
N PHE A 226 27.15 -2.66 2.24
CA PHE A 226 27.80 -1.36 2.30
C PHE A 226 28.89 -1.27 3.40
N PRO A 227 28.68 -1.74 4.65
CA PRO A 227 29.73 -1.78 5.66
C PRO A 227 30.84 -2.80 5.41
N ALA A 228 30.53 -3.96 4.83
CA ALA A 228 31.52 -5.02 4.57
C ALA A 228 32.39 -4.71 3.34
N GLU A 229 31.82 -4.04 2.35
CA GLU A 229 32.45 -3.69 1.09
C GLU A 229 32.43 -2.17 0.88
N ASP A 230 31.69 -1.66 -0.10
CA ASP A 230 31.54 -0.23 -0.29
C ASP A 230 30.24 0.18 -0.99
N LYS A 231 30.10 1.49 -1.27
CA LYS A 231 28.89 2.05 -1.90
C LYS A 231 28.67 1.54 -3.32
N LYS A 232 29.74 1.20 -4.05
CA LYS A 232 29.62 0.63 -5.40
C LYS A 232 28.97 -0.73 -5.26
N GLU A 233 29.46 -1.59 -4.37
CA GLU A 233 28.93 -2.94 -4.21
C GLU A 233 27.49 -2.96 -3.66
N GLU A 234 27.10 -2.04 -2.78
CA GLU A 234 25.69 -1.86 -2.38
C GLU A 234 24.78 -1.65 -3.60
N VAL A 235 25.18 -0.75 -4.51
CA VAL A 235 24.40 -0.43 -5.72
C VAL A 235 24.42 -1.60 -6.70
N MET A 236 25.55 -2.30 -6.83
CA MET A 236 25.71 -3.45 -7.71
C MET A 236 24.88 -4.65 -7.24
N PHE A 237 24.91 -4.97 -5.95
CA PHE A 237 24.06 -6.01 -5.34
C PHE A 237 22.58 -5.73 -5.61
N MET A 238 22.14 -4.49 -5.43
CA MET A 238 20.74 -4.11 -5.70
C MET A 238 20.38 -4.20 -7.18
N ASN A 239 21.27 -3.78 -8.08
CA ASN A 239 21.03 -3.93 -9.52
C ASN A 239 20.95 -5.40 -9.92
N ARG A 240 21.86 -6.26 -9.43
CA ARG A 240 21.84 -7.71 -9.68
C ARG A 240 20.60 -8.37 -9.12
N SER A 241 20.19 -7.99 -7.91
CA SER A 241 18.92 -8.43 -7.31
C SER A 241 17.74 -8.09 -8.23
N MET A 242 17.62 -6.82 -8.63
CA MET A 242 16.53 -6.37 -9.50
C MET A 242 16.52 -7.04 -10.88
N ASP A 243 17.67 -7.48 -11.36
CA ASP A 243 17.80 -8.17 -12.64
C ASP A 243 17.46 -9.65 -12.53
N TYR A 244 17.86 -10.32 -11.44
CA TYR A 244 17.41 -11.68 -11.17
C TYR A 244 15.88 -11.74 -11.13
N PHE A 245 15.26 -10.85 -10.36
CA PHE A 245 13.80 -10.80 -10.27
C PHE A 245 13.12 -10.42 -11.60
N ALA A 246 13.77 -9.65 -12.48
CA ALA A 246 13.19 -9.28 -13.77
C ALA A 246 13.33 -10.37 -14.86
N LYS A 247 14.28 -11.31 -14.71
CA LYS A 247 14.61 -12.34 -15.72
C LYS A 247 14.00 -13.70 -15.40
N ASN A 248 13.55 -13.93 -14.18
CA ASN A 248 13.01 -15.20 -13.73
C ASN A 248 11.51 -15.10 -13.43
N ASP A 249 10.78 -16.16 -13.75
CA ASP A 249 9.35 -16.27 -13.41
C ASP A 249 9.12 -16.78 -11.98
N ASN A 250 10.10 -17.49 -11.42
CA ASN A 250 10.08 -18.01 -10.05
C ASN A 250 11.37 -17.63 -9.34
N PHE A 251 11.22 -17.26 -8.08
CA PHE A 251 12.31 -17.04 -7.16
C PHE A 251 12.72 -18.37 -6.52
N GLU A 252 14.02 -18.64 -6.44
CA GLU A 252 14.60 -19.70 -5.61
C GLU A 252 15.83 -19.14 -4.91
N GLU A 253 15.85 -19.19 -3.58
CA GLU A 253 16.83 -18.48 -2.75
C GLU A 253 18.27 -18.88 -3.07
N THR A 254 18.54 -20.17 -3.25
CA THR A 254 19.90 -20.67 -3.49
C THR A 254 20.43 -20.17 -4.83
N SER A 255 19.62 -20.25 -5.88
CA SER A 255 19.90 -19.74 -7.22
C SER A 255 20.06 -18.23 -7.21
N PHE A 256 19.22 -17.52 -6.46
CA PHE A 256 19.32 -16.09 -6.26
C PHE A 256 20.68 -15.72 -5.65
N LEU A 257 21.04 -16.30 -4.50
CA LEU A 257 22.29 -15.97 -3.82
C LEU A 257 23.51 -16.29 -4.69
N ASN A 258 23.51 -17.43 -5.37
CA ASN A 258 24.61 -17.82 -6.25
C ASN A 258 24.76 -16.93 -7.50
N SER A 259 23.72 -16.21 -7.89
CA SER A 259 23.73 -15.34 -9.08
C SER A 259 23.92 -13.86 -8.77
N VAL A 260 23.59 -13.44 -7.55
CA VAL A 260 23.55 -12.03 -7.14
C VAL A 260 24.67 -11.66 -6.17
N VAL A 261 25.27 -12.62 -5.48
CA VAL A 261 26.35 -12.39 -4.51
C VAL A 261 27.68 -12.83 -5.15
N ASP A 262 28.58 -11.87 -5.41
CA ASP A 262 29.92 -12.22 -5.95
C ASP A 262 30.85 -12.72 -4.86
N ASN A 263 30.80 -12.09 -3.69
CA ASN A 263 31.64 -12.42 -2.54
C ASN A 263 31.00 -13.56 -1.74
N PRO A 264 31.56 -14.79 -1.78
CA PRO A 264 30.94 -15.94 -1.12
C PRO A 264 30.78 -15.78 0.39
N ASP A 265 31.59 -14.92 1.02
CA ASP A 265 31.52 -14.65 2.46
C ASP A 265 30.23 -13.91 2.85
N LEU A 266 29.56 -13.25 1.90
CA LEU A 266 28.28 -12.57 2.13
C LEU A 266 27.08 -13.53 2.07
N ILE A 267 27.24 -14.75 1.57
CA ILE A 267 26.13 -15.73 1.50
C ILE A 267 25.69 -16.18 2.91
N PRO A 268 26.61 -16.60 3.82
CA PRO A 268 26.26 -16.86 5.20
C PRO A 268 25.66 -15.65 5.92
N GLU A 269 26.22 -14.46 5.68
CA GLU A 269 25.72 -13.20 6.25
C GLU A 269 24.29 -12.89 5.80
N PHE A 270 23.95 -13.14 4.52
CA PHE A 270 22.59 -12.99 4.04
C PHE A 270 21.62 -13.92 4.77
N LYS A 271 21.99 -15.21 4.92
CA LYS A 271 21.16 -16.19 5.63
C LYS A 271 20.94 -15.79 7.08
N HIS A 272 22.00 -15.38 7.78
CA HIS A 272 21.90 -14.90 9.15
C HIS A 272 21.04 -13.62 9.25
N TYR A 273 21.24 -12.67 8.35
CA TYR A 273 20.45 -11.44 8.31
C TYR A 273 18.96 -11.72 8.06
N LYS A 274 18.64 -12.71 7.20
CA LYS A 274 17.28 -13.18 6.97
C LYS A 274 16.69 -13.85 8.22
N GLU A 275 17.44 -14.66 8.94
CA GLU A 275 16.98 -15.24 10.22
C GLU A 275 16.65 -14.14 11.24
N GLU A 276 17.49 -13.11 11.35
CA GLU A 276 17.29 -12.02 12.33
C GLU A 276 16.20 -11.01 11.92
N LYS A 277 16.07 -10.72 10.63
CA LYS A 277 15.20 -9.64 10.12
C LYS A 277 14.03 -10.12 9.28
N GLY A 278 13.97 -11.41 8.93
CA GLY A 278 12.97 -11.98 8.02
C GLY A 278 11.54 -11.72 8.48
N GLN A 279 11.27 -11.91 9.77
CA GLN A 279 9.95 -11.65 10.37
C GLN A 279 9.47 -10.22 10.19
N LYS A 280 10.38 -9.23 10.24
CA LYS A 280 10.05 -7.81 10.01
C LYS A 280 9.56 -7.58 8.58
N PHE A 281 10.05 -8.37 7.63
CA PHE A 281 9.67 -8.30 6.23
C PHE A 281 8.59 -9.33 5.85
N SER A 282 8.22 -10.26 6.73
CA SER A 282 7.32 -11.38 6.43
C SER A 282 7.89 -12.30 5.33
N VAL A 283 9.17 -12.65 5.45
CA VAL A 283 9.92 -13.46 4.48
C VAL A 283 10.73 -14.60 5.13
N GLU A 284 10.56 -14.83 6.43
CA GLU A 284 11.29 -15.81 7.24
C GLU A 284 11.33 -17.20 6.59
N ASP A 285 10.19 -17.69 6.13
CA ASP A 285 10.04 -19.03 5.56
C ASP A 285 10.03 -19.05 4.02
N LEU A 286 10.25 -17.90 3.36
CA LEU A 286 10.20 -17.81 1.90
C LEU A 286 11.51 -18.28 1.28
N THR A 287 11.53 -19.48 0.72
CA THR A 287 12.67 -20.00 -0.05
C THR A 287 12.39 -20.04 -1.56
N GLU A 288 11.12 -20.24 -1.93
CA GLU A 288 10.65 -20.31 -3.31
C GLU A 288 9.29 -19.64 -3.46
N PHE A 289 9.09 -18.83 -4.50
CA PHE A 289 7.78 -18.23 -4.81
C PHE A 289 7.71 -17.69 -6.26
N PRO A 290 6.51 -17.58 -6.86
CA PRO A 290 6.35 -16.93 -8.17
C PRO A 290 6.69 -15.43 -8.10
N ILE A 291 7.39 -14.92 -9.12
CA ILE A 291 7.82 -13.52 -9.15
C ILE A 291 6.76 -12.64 -9.83
N SER A 292 6.41 -11.55 -9.18
CA SER A 292 5.47 -10.56 -9.71
C SER A 292 6.19 -9.46 -10.47
N ASN A 293 6.15 -9.50 -11.80
CA ASN A 293 6.76 -8.50 -12.68
C ASN A 293 6.26 -7.07 -12.42
N THR A 294 5.02 -6.91 -11.95
CA THR A 294 4.45 -5.61 -11.55
C THR A 294 5.15 -5.08 -10.30
N ALA A 295 5.38 -5.93 -9.29
CA ALA A 295 6.12 -5.60 -8.07
C ALA A 295 7.59 -5.25 -8.36
N VAL A 296 8.24 -6.01 -9.25
CA VAL A 296 9.61 -5.73 -9.72
C VAL A 296 9.66 -4.36 -10.40
N THR A 297 8.75 -4.08 -11.32
CA THR A 297 8.69 -2.79 -12.04
C THR A 297 8.44 -1.63 -11.08
N ALA A 298 7.54 -1.78 -10.12
CA ALA A 298 7.25 -0.76 -9.11
C ALA A 298 8.47 -0.50 -8.21
N SER A 299 9.14 -1.55 -7.75
CA SER A 299 10.35 -1.46 -6.92
C SER A 299 11.51 -0.81 -7.67
N ARG A 300 11.70 -1.17 -8.95
CA ARG A 300 12.73 -0.59 -9.83
C ARG A 300 12.61 0.93 -9.95
N LYS A 301 11.39 1.45 -10.08
CA LYS A 301 11.13 2.90 -10.16
C LYS A 301 11.48 3.66 -8.87
N LYS A 302 11.42 3.01 -7.71
CA LYS A 302 11.71 3.61 -6.40
C LYS A 302 13.18 3.51 -5.99
N MET A 303 13.92 2.59 -6.62
CA MET A 303 15.32 2.37 -6.33
C MET A 303 16.16 3.58 -6.75
N LYS A 304 16.90 4.17 -5.80
CA LYS A 304 17.81 5.27 -6.07
C LYS A 304 19.20 4.71 -6.38
N ASN A 305 19.51 4.57 -7.65
CA ASN A 305 20.84 4.18 -8.11
C ASN A 305 21.78 5.39 -8.17
N VAL A 306 21.99 6.07 -7.04
CA VAL A 306 22.81 7.28 -6.97
C VAL A 306 23.89 7.13 -5.93
N ILE A 307 25.14 7.28 -6.35
CA ILE A 307 26.28 7.46 -5.46
C ILE A 307 26.45 8.96 -5.23
N SER A 308 26.37 9.38 -3.97
CA SER A 308 26.62 10.77 -3.57
C SER A 308 28.02 10.88 -2.98
N LEU A 309 28.82 11.78 -3.53
CA LEU A 309 30.18 12.06 -3.08
C LEU A 309 30.18 13.28 -2.14
N ASP A 310 31.22 13.39 -1.32
CA ASP A 310 31.48 14.50 -0.38
C ASP A 310 31.62 15.87 -1.08
N THR A 311 31.98 15.86 -2.35
CA THR A 311 32.11 17.04 -3.22
C THR A 311 30.77 17.53 -3.80
N ASN A 312 29.63 17.00 -3.35
CA ASN A 312 28.29 17.24 -3.91
C ASN A 312 28.09 16.73 -5.35
N ILE A 313 29.01 15.90 -5.85
CA ILE A 313 28.86 15.20 -7.13
C ILE A 313 27.97 13.98 -6.93
N GLN A 314 27.03 13.76 -7.85
CA GLN A 314 26.18 12.58 -7.88
C GLN A 314 26.44 11.76 -9.14
N ILE A 315 26.73 10.47 -8.96
CA ILE A 315 26.88 9.51 -10.06
C ILE A 315 25.61 8.67 -10.10
N LYS A 316 24.78 8.87 -11.13
CA LYS A 316 23.57 8.06 -11.35
C LYS A 316 23.93 6.82 -12.19
N MET A 317 23.73 5.65 -11.61
CA MET A 317 24.00 4.34 -12.20
C MET A 317 22.72 3.75 -12.81
N ASP A 318 22.35 4.24 -13.99
CA ASP A 318 21.14 3.82 -14.71
C ASP A 318 21.45 2.65 -15.66
N PHE A 319 21.86 1.52 -15.09
CA PHE A 319 22.25 0.35 -15.87
C PHE A 319 21.02 -0.53 -16.16
N ILE A 320 20.80 -0.81 -17.44
CA ILE A 320 19.79 -1.78 -17.90
C ILE A 320 20.28 -3.23 -17.67
N ASN A 321 21.60 -3.44 -17.52
CA ASN A 321 22.21 -4.73 -17.27
C ASN A 321 23.42 -4.60 -16.29
N PRO A 322 23.43 -5.27 -15.13
CA PRO A 322 24.47 -5.20 -14.10
C PRO A 322 25.87 -5.58 -14.61
N GLU A 323 25.99 -6.57 -15.51
CA GLU A 323 27.27 -6.95 -16.14
C GLU A 323 27.92 -5.80 -16.93
N SER A 324 27.14 -4.78 -17.29
CA SER A 324 27.67 -3.58 -17.95
C SER A 324 28.28 -2.60 -16.95
N ALA A 325 27.74 -2.53 -15.73
CA ALA A 325 28.17 -1.57 -14.73
C ALA A 325 29.61 -1.83 -14.24
N GLU A 326 29.96 -3.10 -14.03
CA GLU A 326 31.32 -3.54 -13.66
C GLU A 326 32.35 -3.22 -14.75
N LYS A 327 31.96 -3.30 -16.03
CA LYS A 327 32.83 -2.98 -17.17
C LYS A 327 33.08 -1.48 -17.32
N PHE A 328 32.15 -0.66 -16.84
CA PHE A 328 32.17 0.77 -17.09
C PHE A 328 32.50 1.62 -15.87
N VAL A 329 32.49 1.07 -14.66
CA VAL A 329 32.79 1.84 -13.44
C VAL A 329 33.82 1.16 -12.55
N GLU A 330 34.96 1.83 -12.39
CA GLU A 330 36.04 1.43 -11.47
C GLU A 330 36.18 2.47 -10.36
N LYS A 331 36.41 2.01 -9.12
CA LYS A 331 36.76 2.88 -7.99
C LYS A 331 38.20 2.60 -7.62
N GLY A 332 38.98 3.65 -7.37
CA GLY A 332 40.35 3.53 -6.90
C GLY A 332 40.72 4.63 -5.91
N TRP A 333 41.94 4.54 -5.42
CA TRP A 333 42.57 5.53 -4.54
C TRP A 333 43.75 6.17 -5.28
N ASP A 334 43.75 7.49 -5.38
CA ASP A 334 44.86 8.24 -5.95
C ASP A 334 45.83 8.61 -4.81
N GLU A 335 46.99 7.97 -4.77
CA GLU A 335 48.01 8.19 -3.74
C GLU A 335 48.61 9.60 -3.78
N GLU A 336 48.67 10.25 -4.94
CA GLU A 336 49.20 11.62 -5.02
C GLU A 336 48.20 12.64 -4.50
N LYS A 337 46.92 12.43 -4.81
CA LYS A 337 45.84 13.34 -4.43
C LYS A 337 45.25 13.03 -3.07
N GLN A 338 45.54 11.87 -2.49
CA GLN A 338 44.94 11.37 -1.25
C GLN A 338 43.41 11.42 -1.30
N MET A 339 42.84 11.01 -2.44
CA MET A 339 41.40 11.05 -2.71
C MET A 339 40.94 9.78 -3.43
N TYR A 340 39.71 9.35 -3.15
CA TYR A 340 39.07 8.31 -3.95
C TYR A 340 38.62 8.87 -5.30
N TYR A 341 38.70 8.05 -6.35
CA TYR A 341 38.18 8.38 -7.66
C TYR A 341 37.23 7.29 -8.16
N TYR A 342 36.33 7.69 -9.06
CA TYR A 342 35.57 6.79 -9.92
C TYR A 342 35.98 7.04 -11.38
N LEU A 343 36.39 6.00 -12.10
CA LEU A 343 36.57 6.03 -13.55
C LEU A 343 35.30 5.52 -14.22
N VAL A 344 34.82 6.28 -15.21
CA VAL A 344 33.66 5.90 -16.02
C VAL A 344 34.10 5.72 -17.47
N TYR A 345 33.99 4.50 -17.99
CA TYR A 345 34.34 4.16 -19.36
C TYR A 345 33.10 4.22 -20.26
N PHE A 346 33.22 4.83 -21.43
CA PHE A 346 32.15 4.89 -22.42
C PHE A 346 32.72 4.78 -23.85
N ASN A 347 31.93 4.20 -24.76
CA ASN A 347 32.36 4.01 -26.16
C ASN A 347 31.97 5.18 -27.07
N LYS A 348 30.78 5.76 -26.88
CA LYS A 348 30.22 6.86 -27.69
C LYS A 348 29.28 7.70 -26.84
N GLU A 349 29.31 9.02 -27.04
CA GLU A 349 28.31 9.92 -26.48
C GLU A 349 26.98 9.78 -27.25
N GLN A 350 25.86 9.76 -26.52
CA GLN A 350 24.55 9.84 -27.15
C GLN A 350 24.24 11.30 -27.48
N LYS A 351 23.80 11.57 -28.72
CA LYS A 351 23.25 12.88 -29.09
C LYS A 351 21.81 12.96 -28.60
N SER A 352 21.50 14.04 -27.87
CA SER A 352 20.16 14.36 -27.38
C SER A 352 19.15 14.58 -28.50
#